data_AF-A0A353PZA3-F1
#
_entry.id   AF-A0A353PZA3-F1
#
_cell.length_a   1.000
_cell.length_b   1.000
_cell.length_c   1.000
_cell.angle_alpha   90.00
_cell.angle_beta   90.00
_cell.angle_gamma   90.00
#
_symmetry.space_group_name_H-M   'P 1'
#
loop_
_entity.id
_entity.type
_entity.pdbx_description
1 polymer ?
#
loop_
_entity_poly.entity_id
_entity_poly.type
_entity_poly.pdbx_seq_one_letter_code
_entity_poly.pdbx_strand_id
1 'polypeptide(L)'
;MEFNDIENNGKLELELNDTDVVFLIDDILEEADEALNAKDVDIDFKHLGFDIAVVDSDKLRVIFLNLISNAIKYCPTGGDVHINLNMGKYLDIKILNNGPGFLPEDINKVFDKFYKSKDKRLESTEGLGLGLFISRKYAEAMGGKIEILNLNNMAGYRLKIPVEKSNISKPSVKLYSASGFFSDIN
;
A
#
# COMPACT_ATOMS: atom_id res chain seq x y z
N MET A 1 -3.42 -20.33 1.17
CA MET A 1 -4.68 -20.57 0.44
C MET A 1 -4.85 -19.52 -0.66
N GLU A 2 -4.56 -18.24 -0.41
CA GLU A 2 -4.79 -17.08 -1.31
C GLU A 2 -4.15 -17.10 -2.72
N PHE A 3 -2.97 -17.71 -2.92
CA PHE A 3 -2.30 -17.68 -4.23
C PHE A 3 -2.99 -18.54 -5.30
N ASN A 4 -3.56 -19.67 -4.90
CA ASN A 4 -4.17 -20.62 -5.83
C ASN A 4 -5.48 -20.06 -6.41
N ASP A 5 -6.19 -19.24 -5.65
CA ASP A 5 -7.45 -18.62 -6.10
C ASP A 5 -7.22 -17.54 -7.16
N ILE A 6 -6.06 -16.87 -7.13
CA ILE A 6 -5.63 -15.93 -8.17
C ILE A 6 -5.23 -16.66 -9.46
N GLU A 7 -4.65 -17.86 -9.37
CA GLU A 7 -4.16 -18.63 -10.52
C GLU A 7 -5.26 -19.32 -11.34
N ASN A 8 -6.38 -19.68 -10.72
CA ASN A 8 -7.38 -20.54 -11.34
C ASN A 8 -8.34 -19.83 -12.33
N ASN A 9 -8.11 -18.56 -12.69
CA ASN A 9 -8.99 -17.75 -13.55
C ASN A 9 -10.48 -17.73 -13.09
N GLY A 10 -10.76 -18.16 -11.87
CA GLY A 10 -12.06 -18.03 -11.23
C GLY A 10 -12.35 -16.56 -10.94
N LYS A 11 -13.64 -16.20 -10.85
CA LYS A 11 -14.02 -14.87 -10.41
C LYS A 11 -13.61 -14.73 -8.95
N LEU A 12 -12.61 -13.92 -8.68
CA LEU A 12 -12.10 -13.67 -7.34
C LEU A 12 -13.24 -13.09 -6.50
N GLU A 13 -13.69 -13.81 -5.48
CA GLU A 13 -14.78 -13.37 -4.61
C GLU A 13 -14.27 -12.27 -3.67
N LEU A 14 -15.04 -11.19 -3.56
CA LEU A 14 -14.73 -10.04 -2.72
C LEU A 14 -15.64 -10.03 -1.50
N GLU A 15 -15.03 -9.85 -0.33
CA GLU A 15 -15.72 -9.68 0.95
C GLU A 15 -15.75 -8.20 1.32
N LEU A 16 -16.77 -7.49 0.83
CA LEU A 16 -16.87 -6.05 1.00
C LEU A 16 -17.30 -5.67 2.43
N ASN A 17 -16.56 -4.75 3.04
CA ASN A 17 -16.83 -4.21 4.36
C ASN A 17 -16.43 -2.72 4.47
N ASP A 18 -16.97 -2.02 5.47
CA ASP A 18 -16.61 -0.64 5.76
C ASP A 18 -15.18 -0.56 6.32
N THR A 19 -14.23 -0.16 5.49
CA THR A 19 -12.82 -0.06 5.84
C THR A 19 -12.40 1.38 6.01
N ASP A 20 -11.80 1.70 7.16
CA ASP A 20 -11.08 2.95 7.36
C ASP A 20 -9.69 2.85 6.71
N VAL A 21 -9.56 3.47 5.54
CA VAL A 21 -8.35 3.36 4.71
C VAL A 21 -7.16 4.07 5.35
N VAL A 22 -7.42 5.14 6.10
CA VAL A 22 -6.38 5.88 6.84
C VAL A 22 -5.78 4.98 7.90
N PHE A 23 -6.63 4.41 8.78
CA PHE A 23 -6.19 3.50 9.83
C PHE A 23 -5.43 2.30 9.27
N LEU A 24 -5.88 1.76 8.14
CA LEU A 24 -5.20 0.65 7.47
C LEU A 24 -3.79 1.01 7.00
N ILE A 25 -3.58 2.23 6.49
CA ILE A 25 -2.24 2.70 6.08
C ILE A 25 -1.37 2.94 7.31
N ASP A 26 -1.89 3.59 8.35
CA ASP A 26 -1.15 3.86 9.59
C ASP A 26 -0.65 2.57 10.25
N ASP A 27 -1.51 1.55 10.34
CA ASP A 27 -1.16 0.23 10.89
C ASP A 27 -0.03 -0.45 10.10
N ILE A 28 -0.03 -0.31 8.76
CA ILE A 28 1.06 -0.83 7.90
C ILE A 28 2.35 -0.03 8.10
N LEU A 29 2.26 1.28 8.30
CA LEU A 29 3.43 2.13 8.55
C LEU A 29 4.05 1.82 9.92
N GLU A 30 3.23 1.54 10.94
CA GLU A 30 3.69 1.10 12.26
C GLU A 30 4.43 -0.26 12.15
N GLU A 31 3.90 -1.21 11.39
CA GLU A 31 4.60 -2.48 11.11
C GLU A 31 5.92 -2.29 10.34
N ALA A 32 6.05 -1.22 9.56
CA ALA A 32 7.23 -0.91 8.76
C ALA A 32 8.29 -0.06 9.48
N ASP A 33 8.05 0.34 10.73
CA ASP A 33 8.91 1.28 11.49
C ASP A 33 10.38 0.85 11.54
N GLU A 34 10.66 -0.43 11.82
CA GLU A 34 12.04 -0.94 11.84
C GLU A 34 12.73 -0.79 10.48
N ALA A 35 12.01 -1.04 9.37
CA ALA A 35 12.57 -0.93 8.02
C ALA A 35 12.79 0.53 7.59
N LEU A 36 11.92 1.44 8.03
CA LEU A 36 12.06 2.89 7.85
C LEU A 36 13.30 3.39 8.58
N ASN A 37 13.42 3.07 9.87
CA ASN A 37 14.55 3.47 10.72
C ASN A 37 15.88 2.90 10.22
N ALA A 38 15.90 1.64 9.78
CA ALA A 38 17.11 1.01 9.25
C ALA A 38 17.65 1.69 7.98
N LYS A 39 16.79 2.37 7.20
CA LYS A 39 17.17 3.08 5.98
C LYS A 39 17.13 4.60 6.13
N ASP A 40 16.81 5.14 7.30
CA ASP A 40 16.65 6.59 7.51
C ASP A 40 15.67 7.17 6.48
N VAL A 41 14.50 6.54 6.32
CA VAL A 41 13.47 6.95 5.35
C VAL A 41 12.35 7.69 6.08
N ASP A 42 12.08 8.92 5.64
CA ASP A 42 10.97 9.73 6.13
C ASP A 42 9.67 9.41 5.39
N ILE A 43 8.55 9.42 6.12
CA ILE A 43 7.20 9.26 5.56
C ILE A 43 6.44 10.59 5.59
N ASP A 44 5.99 11.04 4.43
CA ASP A 44 5.03 12.13 4.28
C ASP A 44 3.63 11.57 3.96
N PHE A 45 2.90 11.22 5.02
CA PHE A 45 1.48 10.85 4.96
C PHE A 45 0.67 11.80 5.85
N LYS A 46 0.00 12.77 5.23
CA LYS A 46 -0.84 13.75 5.93
C LYS A 46 -2.31 13.46 5.68
N HIS A 47 -3.08 13.28 6.75
CA HIS A 47 -4.53 13.09 6.70
C HIS A 47 -5.21 13.79 7.88
N LEU A 48 -6.51 14.03 7.75
CA LEU A 48 -7.36 14.55 8.82
C LEU A 48 -8.57 13.63 8.97
N GLY A 49 -8.74 13.04 10.16
CA GLY A 49 -9.85 12.13 10.43
C GLY A 49 -9.72 10.79 9.72
N PHE A 50 -10.85 10.26 9.26
CA PHE A 50 -11.00 8.92 8.72
C PHE A 50 -11.64 8.96 7.33
N ASP A 51 -11.21 8.08 6.44
CA ASP A 51 -11.80 7.91 5.10
C ASP A 51 -12.30 6.47 4.97
N ILE A 52 -13.62 6.30 5.08
CA ILE A 52 -14.27 4.98 5.03
C ILE A 52 -14.72 4.65 3.61
N ALA A 53 -14.27 3.51 3.10
CA ALA A 53 -14.68 2.94 1.82
C ALA A 53 -15.26 1.54 2.00
N VAL A 54 -16.28 1.19 1.21
CA VAL A 54 -16.79 -0.17 1.12
C VAL A 54 -15.90 -0.96 0.16
N VAL A 55 -14.99 -1.77 0.71
CA VAL A 55 -13.94 -2.50 -0.02
C VAL A 55 -13.65 -3.84 0.66
N ASP A 56 -12.90 -4.71 -0.02
CA ASP A 56 -12.33 -5.90 0.62
C ASP A 56 -11.07 -5.51 1.37
N SER A 57 -11.18 -5.40 2.70
CA SER A 57 -10.11 -4.92 3.59
C SER A 57 -8.83 -5.75 3.47
N ASP A 58 -8.96 -7.06 3.34
CA ASP A 58 -7.84 -7.99 3.40
C ASP A 58 -7.02 -7.89 2.10
N LYS A 59 -7.71 -7.86 0.95
CA LYS A 59 -7.07 -7.66 -0.34
C LYS A 59 -6.48 -6.26 -0.47
N LEU A 60 -7.16 -5.25 0.06
CA LEU A 60 -6.63 -3.88 0.08
C LEU A 60 -5.38 -3.78 0.95
N ARG A 61 -5.34 -4.44 2.12
CA ARG A 61 -4.15 -4.54 2.97
C ARG A 61 -2.98 -5.15 2.20
N VAL A 62 -3.20 -6.25 1.49
CA VAL A 62 -2.15 -6.89 0.68
C VAL A 62 -1.63 -5.95 -0.41
N ILE A 63 -2.50 -5.17 -1.07
CA ILE A 63 -2.06 -4.14 -2.02
C ILE A 63 -1.16 -3.13 -1.30
N PHE A 64 -1.59 -2.54 -0.20
CA PHE A 64 -0.81 -1.51 0.50
C PHE A 64 0.50 -2.04 1.05
N LEU A 65 0.52 -3.21 1.68
CA LEU A 65 1.76 -3.87 2.12
C LEU A 65 2.75 -3.99 0.98
N ASN A 66 2.30 -4.44 -0.19
CA ASN A 66 3.17 -4.58 -1.37
C ASN A 66 3.65 -3.23 -1.92
N LEU A 67 2.78 -2.23 -2.02
CA LEU A 67 3.14 -0.93 -2.60
C LEU A 67 4.04 -0.12 -1.65
N ILE A 68 3.71 -0.06 -0.36
CA ILE A 68 4.45 0.67 0.67
C ILE A 68 5.81 0.00 0.92
N SER A 69 5.84 -1.32 1.12
CA SER A 69 7.13 -2.02 1.30
C SER A 69 8.06 -1.85 0.11
N ASN A 70 7.52 -1.87 -1.12
CA ASN A 70 8.33 -1.59 -2.30
C ASN A 70 8.81 -0.14 -2.33
N ALA A 71 7.96 0.83 -1.99
CA ALA A 71 8.38 2.23 -1.92
C ALA A 71 9.53 2.43 -0.93
N ILE A 72 9.46 1.85 0.27
CA ILE A 72 10.54 1.89 1.28
C ILE A 72 11.78 1.14 0.78
N LYS A 73 11.60 -0.06 0.24
CA LYS A 73 12.69 -0.91 -0.26
C LYS A 73 13.48 -0.23 -1.38
N TYR A 74 12.80 0.46 -2.30
CA TYR A 74 13.41 1.16 -3.43
C TYR A 74 13.73 2.64 -3.15
N CYS A 75 13.42 3.14 -1.96
CA CYS A 75 13.85 4.46 -1.51
C CYS A 75 15.36 4.45 -1.20
N PRO A 76 16.13 5.48 -1.59
CA PRO A 76 17.50 5.63 -1.12
C PRO A 76 17.54 5.81 0.40
N THR A 77 18.70 5.52 1.01
CA THR A 77 18.93 5.84 2.42
C THR A 77 18.90 7.35 2.63
N GLY A 78 18.26 7.84 3.70
CA GLY A 78 18.04 9.27 3.92
C GLY A 78 16.98 9.88 3.00
N GLY A 79 16.12 9.04 2.40
CA GLY A 79 15.14 9.43 1.39
C GLY A 79 13.73 9.62 1.95
N ASP A 80 12.78 9.85 1.04
CA ASP A 80 11.41 10.19 1.39
C ASP A 80 10.41 9.28 0.66
N VAL A 81 9.33 8.91 1.34
CA VAL A 81 8.15 8.29 0.76
C VAL A 81 6.94 9.17 1.03
N HIS A 82 6.26 9.60 -0.03
CA HIS A 82 5.06 10.42 0.03
C HIS A 82 3.84 9.57 -0.29
N ILE A 83 2.86 9.61 0.60
CA ILE A 83 1.58 8.93 0.43
C ILE A 83 0.49 9.99 0.32
N ASN A 84 -0.19 10.05 -0.83
CA ASN A 84 -1.28 10.97 -1.06
C ASN A 84 -2.57 10.18 -1.27
N LEU A 85 -3.47 10.27 -0.28
CA LEU A 85 -4.80 9.71 -0.32
C LEU A 85 -5.82 10.78 -0.75
N ASN A 86 -6.66 10.45 -1.73
CA ASN A 86 -7.84 11.22 -2.08
C ASN A 86 -9.06 10.30 -2.20
N MET A 87 -10.09 10.59 -1.39
CA MET A 87 -11.31 9.79 -1.33
C MET A 87 -12.51 10.53 -1.93
N GLY A 88 -12.98 10.04 -3.08
CA GLY A 88 -14.17 10.55 -3.78
C GLY A 88 -15.05 9.42 -4.28
N LYS A 89 -15.38 9.45 -5.58
CA LYS A 89 -15.98 8.27 -6.29
C LYS A 89 -14.98 7.13 -6.47
N TYR A 90 -13.70 7.42 -6.24
CA TYR A 90 -12.60 6.49 -6.30
C TYR A 90 -11.80 6.65 -5.02
N LEU A 91 -11.26 5.54 -4.54
CA LEU A 91 -10.09 5.55 -3.70
C LEU A 91 -8.89 5.77 -4.63
N ASP A 92 -8.27 6.94 -4.56
CA ASP A 92 -7.13 7.33 -5.38
C ASP A 92 -5.93 7.59 -4.47
N ILE A 93 -5.01 6.62 -4.43
CA ILE A 93 -3.79 6.68 -3.62
C ILE A 93 -2.59 6.73 -4.52
N LYS A 94 -1.68 7.66 -4.24
CA LYS A 94 -0.33 7.68 -4.79
C LYS A 94 0.67 7.37 -3.68
N ILE A 95 1.61 6.48 -3.95
CA ILE A 95 2.75 6.17 -3.07
C ILE A 95 3.98 6.41 -3.93
N LEU A 96 4.74 7.45 -3.61
CA LEU A 96 5.88 7.92 -4.38
C LEU A 96 7.11 7.99 -3.50
N ASN A 97 8.28 7.69 -4.04
CA ASN A 97 9.56 7.83 -3.36
C ASN A 97 10.60 8.48 -4.28
N ASN A 98 11.69 9.01 -3.71
CA ASN A 98 12.80 9.63 -4.45
C ASN A 98 13.85 8.63 -4.98
N GLY A 99 13.42 7.39 -5.26
CA GLY A 99 14.26 6.33 -5.81
C GLY A 99 14.49 6.41 -7.32
N PRO A 100 15.18 5.42 -7.90
CA PRO A 100 15.65 5.44 -9.29
C PRO A 100 14.53 5.37 -10.35
N GLY A 101 13.29 5.11 -9.90
CA GLY A 101 12.11 4.91 -10.73
C GLY A 101 12.18 3.71 -11.65
N PHE A 102 11.23 3.65 -12.56
CA PHE A 102 11.05 2.51 -13.45
C PHE A 102 11.66 2.78 -14.83
N LEU A 103 12.34 1.80 -15.42
CA LEU A 103 12.73 1.89 -16.82
C LEU A 103 11.47 1.87 -17.71
N PRO A 104 11.44 2.64 -18.83
CA PRO A 104 10.29 2.67 -19.72
C PRO A 104 9.86 1.27 -20.21
N GLU A 105 10.82 0.39 -20.50
CA GLU A 105 10.58 -0.98 -20.95
C GLU A 105 9.99 -1.92 -19.87
N ASP A 106 10.00 -1.49 -18.61
CA ASP A 106 9.60 -2.29 -17.45
C ASP A 106 8.20 -1.92 -16.96
N ILE A 107 7.70 -0.71 -17.26
CA ILE A 107 6.42 -0.16 -16.75
C ILE A 107 5.24 -1.14 -16.87
N ASN A 108 5.15 -1.86 -17.99
CA ASN A 108 4.08 -2.84 -18.19
C ASN A 108 4.42 -4.23 -17.64
N LYS A 109 5.71 -4.58 -17.60
CA LYS A 109 6.22 -5.91 -17.23
C LYS A 109 6.37 -6.10 -15.73
N VAL A 110 6.50 -5.03 -14.95
CA VAL A 110 6.61 -5.12 -13.47
C VAL A 110 5.39 -5.75 -12.81
N PHE A 111 4.27 -5.86 -13.52
CA PHE A 111 3.09 -6.59 -13.08
C PHE A 111 3.06 -8.05 -13.54
N ASP A 112 4.03 -8.51 -14.32
CA ASP A 112 4.13 -9.91 -14.75
C ASP A 112 4.67 -10.77 -13.62
N LYS A 113 4.19 -12.02 -13.56
CA LYS A 113 4.59 -12.98 -12.54
C LYS A 113 6.09 -13.27 -12.62
N PHE A 114 6.77 -13.22 -11.49
CA PHE A 114 8.21 -13.47 -11.35
C PHE A 114 9.11 -12.49 -12.11
N TYR A 115 8.54 -11.40 -12.63
CA TYR A 115 9.32 -10.41 -13.34
C TYR A 115 10.23 -9.65 -12.36
N LYS A 116 11.49 -9.46 -12.77
CA LYS A 116 12.46 -8.60 -12.13
C LYS A 116 13.07 -7.70 -13.18
N SER A 117 13.17 -6.41 -12.85
CA SER A 117 13.87 -5.44 -13.69
C SER A 117 15.34 -5.85 -13.85
N LYS A 118 15.89 -5.62 -15.05
CA LYS A 118 17.34 -5.76 -15.31
C LYS A 118 18.11 -4.48 -14.98
N ASP A 119 17.46 -3.53 -14.34
CA ASP A 119 18.08 -2.30 -13.89
C ASP A 119 19.15 -2.59 -12.84
N LYS A 120 20.41 -2.33 -13.19
CA LYS A 120 21.56 -2.53 -12.30
C LYS A 120 21.48 -1.68 -11.04
N ARG A 121 20.73 -0.58 -11.05
CA ARG A 121 20.47 0.25 -9.86
C ARG A 121 19.70 -0.52 -8.78
N LEU A 122 19.09 -1.66 -9.13
CA LEU A 122 18.26 -2.51 -8.28
C LEU A 122 18.90 -3.87 -7.97
N GLU A 123 20.16 -4.13 -8.36
CA GLU A 123 20.81 -5.45 -8.28
C GLU A 123 20.84 -6.07 -6.88
N SER A 124 20.81 -5.26 -5.82
CA SER A 124 20.81 -5.72 -4.42
C SER A 124 19.42 -5.97 -3.83
N THR A 125 18.33 -5.79 -4.59
CA THR A 125 16.97 -5.92 -4.05
C THR A 125 16.40 -7.33 -4.14
N GLU A 126 16.04 -7.88 -2.99
CA GLU A 126 15.41 -9.20 -2.88
C GLU A 126 13.88 -9.15 -3.12
N GLY A 127 13.32 -10.32 -3.47
CA GLY A 127 11.89 -10.51 -3.71
C GLY A 127 11.60 -11.55 -4.81
N LEU A 128 10.41 -12.16 -4.79
CA LEU A 128 10.02 -13.19 -5.78
C LEU A 128 9.37 -12.61 -7.04
N GLY A 129 9.13 -11.29 -7.13
CA GLY A 129 8.45 -10.67 -8.27
C GLY A 129 6.95 -11.01 -8.34
N LEU A 130 6.31 -11.23 -7.18
CA LEU A 130 4.89 -11.59 -7.11
C LEU A 130 3.99 -10.48 -6.55
N GLY A 131 4.52 -9.59 -5.70
CA GLY A 131 3.70 -8.60 -4.98
C GLY A 131 2.90 -7.67 -5.91
N LEU A 132 3.54 -7.10 -6.94
CA LEU A 132 2.86 -6.23 -7.90
C LEU A 132 1.86 -6.98 -8.78
N PHE A 133 2.16 -8.22 -9.17
CA PHE A 133 1.21 -9.08 -9.89
C PHE A 133 -0.06 -9.31 -9.08
N ILE A 134 0.06 -9.75 -7.82
CA ILE A 134 -1.07 -9.96 -6.91
C ILE A 134 -1.84 -8.66 -6.71
N SER A 135 -1.13 -7.57 -6.42
CA SER A 135 -1.74 -6.28 -6.17
C SER A 135 -2.57 -5.81 -7.36
N ARG A 136 -2.06 -6.01 -8.58
CA ARG A 136 -2.81 -5.71 -9.81
C ARG A 136 -4.05 -6.58 -9.94
N LYS A 137 -3.96 -7.89 -9.64
CA LYS A 137 -5.11 -8.80 -9.68
C LYS A 137 -6.21 -8.40 -8.69
N TYR A 138 -5.85 -8.02 -7.48
CA TYR A 138 -6.81 -7.52 -6.49
C TYR A 138 -7.40 -6.17 -6.88
N ALA A 139 -6.59 -5.24 -7.40
CA ALA A 139 -7.11 -3.96 -7.90
C ALA A 139 -8.09 -4.16 -9.09
N GLU A 140 -7.75 -5.06 -10.02
CA GLU A 140 -8.62 -5.45 -11.15
C GLU A 140 -9.93 -6.10 -10.65
N ALA A 141 -9.86 -6.98 -9.65
CA ALA A 141 -11.04 -7.60 -9.04
C ALA A 141 -11.97 -6.56 -8.40
N MET A 142 -11.41 -5.52 -7.77
CA MET A 142 -12.14 -4.36 -7.25
C MET A 142 -12.54 -3.34 -8.33
N GLY A 143 -12.40 -3.67 -9.62
CA GLY A 143 -12.82 -2.81 -10.73
C GLY A 143 -11.92 -1.60 -10.99
N GLY A 144 -10.73 -1.58 -10.41
CA GLY A 144 -9.74 -0.52 -10.56
C GLY A 144 -8.47 -0.98 -11.25
N LYS A 145 -7.39 -0.24 -11.00
CA LYS A 145 -6.06 -0.50 -11.56
C LYS A 145 -4.94 0.05 -10.68
N ILE A 146 -3.74 -0.46 -10.92
CA ILE A 146 -2.48 0.10 -10.43
C ILE A 146 -1.69 0.63 -11.62
N GLU A 147 -1.19 1.85 -11.52
CA GLU A 147 -0.34 2.49 -12.53
C GLU A 147 1.04 2.76 -11.94
N ILE A 148 2.07 2.64 -12.78
CA ILE A 148 3.41 3.12 -12.45
C ILE A 148 3.49 4.62 -12.73
N LEU A 149 4.08 5.36 -11.81
CA LEU A 149 4.34 6.78 -11.94
C LEU A 149 5.85 7.02 -11.95
N ASN A 150 6.34 7.71 -12.98
CA ASN A 150 7.64 8.38 -12.97
C ASN A 150 7.35 9.88 -13.13
N LEU A 151 7.48 10.64 -12.04
CA LEU A 151 7.13 12.05 -11.94
C LEU A 151 8.36 12.83 -11.48
N ASN A 152 9.10 13.40 -12.45
CA ASN A 152 10.35 14.10 -12.18
C ASN A 152 11.32 13.22 -11.37
N ASN A 153 11.79 13.69 -10.21
CA ASN A 153 12.71 13.00 -9.30
C ASN A 153 11.99 12.01 -8.36
N MET A 154 10.73 11.68 -8.64
CA MET A 154 9.94 10.73 -7.86
C MET A 154 9.40 9.62 -8.72
N ALA A 155 9.22 8.45 -8.13
CA ALA A 155 8.59 7.33 -8.79
C ALA A 155 7.78 6.50 -7.80
N GLY A 156 6.90 5.66 -8.32
CA GLY A 156 6.11 4.76 -7.50
C GLY A 156 4.83 4.35 -8.18
N TYR A 157 3.75 4.36 -7.41
CA TYR A 157 2.51 3.70 -7.76
C TYR A 157 1.31 4.61 -7.58
N ARG A 158 0.29 4.40 -8.41
CA ARG A 158 -1.05 4.92 -8.17
C ARG A 158 -2.04 3.77 -8.15
N LEU A 159 -2.69 3.56 -7.01
CA LEU A 159 -3.87 2.72 -6.92
C LEU A 159 -5.10 3.59 -7.19
N LYS A 160 -5.96 3.15 -8.10
CA LYS A 160 -7.27 3.79 -8.31
C LYS A 160 -8.35 2.74 -8.46
N ILE A 161 -9.19 2.60 -7.43
CA ILE A 161 -10.34 1.68 -7.43
C ILE A 161 -11.64 2.48 -7.25
N PRO A 162 -12.73 2.14 -7.98
CA PRO A 162 -14.04 2.72 -7.70
C PRO A 162 -14.48 2.28 -6.29
N VAL A 163 -15.02 3.20 -5.52
CA VAL A 163 -15.52 2.89 -4.18
C VAL A 163 -16.86 3.57 -3.96
N GLU A 164 -17.72 2.89 -3.22
CA GLU A 164 -18.85 3.56 -2.58
C GLU A 164 -18.32 4.22 -1.31
N LYS A 165 -18.51 5.54 -1.21
CA LYS A 165 -18.18 6.27 0.01
C LYS A 165 -19.22 5.86 1.04
N SER A 166 -18.77 5.27 2.15
CA SER A 166 -19.69 4.86 3.20
C SER A 166 -20.35 6.10 3.80
N ASN A 167 -21.66 6.07 3.98
CA ASN A 167 -22.41 7.11 4.69
C ASN A 167 -22.24 7.00 6.21
N ILE A 168 -21.43 6.04 6.69
CA ILE A 168 -21.14 5.89 8.11
C ILE A 168 -20.26 7.06 8.55
N SER A 169 -20.85 7.95 9.36
CA SER A 169 -20.10 8.77 10.29
C SER A 169 -19.86 7.94 11.54
N LYS A 170 -18.63 7.49 11.80
CA LYS A 170 -18.30 7.00 13.15
C LYS A 170 -18.09 8.22 14.06
N PRO A 171 -18.82 8.39 15.17
CA PRO A 171 -18.42 9.30 16.23
C PRO A 171 -17.45 8.55 17.15
N SER A 172 -16.15 8.47 16.85
CA SER A 172 -15.20 7.83 17.79
C SER A 172 -13.74 8.24 17.54
N VAL A 173 -13.24 9.14 18.38
CA VAL A 173 -11.82 9.21 18.72
C VAL A 173 -11.48 7.94 19.50
N LYS A 174 -10.50 7.14 19.06
CA LYS A 174 -9.79 6.21 19.96
C LYS A 174 -8.87 7.07 20.83
N LEU A 175 -9.30 7.37 22.06
CA LEU A 175 -8.37 7.78 23.10
C LEU A 175 -7.67 6.51 23.60
N TYR A 176 -6.36 6.42 23.40
CA TYR A 176 -5.54 5.44 24.09
C TYR A 176 -5.47 5.84 25.56
N SER A 177 -6.22 5.17 26.44
CA SER A 177 -5.95 5.21 27.87
C SER A 177 -4.79 4.26 28.15
N ALA A 178 -3.65 4.80 28.56
CA ALA A 178 -2.64 4.00 29.25
C ALA A 178 -3.23 3.59 30.60
N SER A 179 -3.68 2.35 30.71
CA SER A 179 -4.05 1.75 31.99
C SER A 179 -3.51 0.32 32.04
N GLY A 180 -2.41 0.13 32.77
CA GLY A 180 -2.06 -1.22 33.22
C GLY A 180 -0.58 -1.55 33.46
N PHE A 181 0.21 -0.70 34.11
CA PHE A 181 1.34 -1.19 34.92
C PHE A 181 1.36 -0.43 36.26
N PHE A 182 0.34 -0.71 37.07
CA PHE A 182 0.45 -0.74 38.52
C PHE A 182 -0.34 -1.97 39.00
N SER A 183 0.37 -3.07 39.14
CA SER A 183 0.16 -4.11 40.15
C SER A 183 1.58 -4.39 40.63
N ASP A 184 1.96 -3.97 41.83
CA ASP A 184 1.54 -4.69 43.03
C ASP A 184 1.10 -3.78 44.19
N ILE A 185 0.08 -4.25 44.91
CA ILE A 185 -0.36 -3.77 46.22
C ILE A 185 0.28 -4.69 47.27
N ASN A 186 1.13 -4.13 48.14
CA ASN A 186 1.16 -4.27 49.62
C ASN A 186 2.48 -3.74 50.18
#